data_AF-A0A158E279-F1
#
_entry.id   AF-A0A158E279-F1
#
_cell.length_a   1.000
_cell.length_b   1.000
_cell.length_c   1.000
_cell.angle_alpha   90.00
_cell.angle_beta   90.00
_cell.angle_gamma   90.00
#
_symmetry.space_group_name_H-M   'P 1'
#
loop_
_entity.id
_entity.type
_entity.pdbx_description
1 polymer ?
#
loop_
_entity_poly.entity_id
_entity_poly.type
_entity_poly.pdbx_seq_one_letter_code
_entity_poly.pdbx_strand_id
1 'polypeptide(L)'
;MKIPRVFYADRSSANAGAKAALQRHAARVLRRVAHDLRLPAHAHEIVTDTRRGNAAVRVSLRTETLFVDVLERGGGSGVALSFRTRRGRSDQTGGGENHVALTQLETRSGYRAMLDGLRLAGGIDPKCGGRR
;
A
#
# COMPACT_ATOMS: atom_id res chain seq x y z
N MET A 1 3.03 13.48 1.36
CA MET A 1 1.63 13.10 1.70
C MET A 1 1.54 13.01 3.22
N LYS A 2 0.43 13.39 3.87
CA LYS A 2 0.36 13.28 5.35
C LYS A 2 0.10 11.84 5.77
N ILE A 3 1.05 11.23 6.48
CA ILE A 3 0.91 9.87 7.02
C ILE A 3 0.08 9.91 8.31
N PRO A 4 -0.93 9.03 8.48
CA PRO A 4 -1.72 8.96 9.71
C PRO A 4 -0.85 8.59 10.92
N ARG A 5 -1.02 9.28 12.06
CA ARG A 5 -0.25 9.02 13.30
C ARG A 5 -0.37 7.57 13.77
N VAL A 6 -1.49 6.90 13.51
CA VAL A 6 -1.72 5.48 13.84
C VAL A 6 -0.72 4.52 13.18
N PHE A 7 0.00 4.95 12.13
CA PHE A 7 1.04 4.13 11.48
C PHE A 7 2.33 4.06 12.32
N TYR A 8 2.54 5.01 13.23
CA TYR A 8 3.70 5.07 14.13
C TYR A 8 3.41 4.51 15.52
N ALA A 9 2.15 4.15 15.81
CA ALA A 9 1.78 3.62 17.12
C ALA A 9 2.38 2.22 17.31
N ASP A 10 2.85 1.93 18.53
CA ASP A 10 3.22 0.56 18.90
C ASP A 10 2.01 -0.37 18.72
N ARG A 11 2.26 -1.53 18.10
CA ARG A 11 1.26 -2.52 17.73
C ARG A 11 1.32 -3.79 18.56
N SER A 12 2.25 -3.88 19.51
CA SER A 12 2.47 -5.06 20.39
C SER A 12 1.19 -5.53 21.10
N SER A 13 0.29 -4.62 21.47
CA SER A 13 -0.95 -4.89 22.20
C SER A 13 -2.22 -4.36 21.50
N ALA A 14 -2.18 -4.20 20.17
CA ALA A 14 -3.28 -3.59 19.43
C ALA A 14 -4.60 -4.39 19.52
N ASN A 15 -5.64 -3.77 20.10
CA ASN A 15 -6.97 -4.34 20.16
C ASN A 15 -7.72 -4.28 18.81
N ALA A 16 -8.89 -4.93 18.72
CA ALA A 16 -9.69 -4.98 17.50
C ALA A 16 -10.06 -3.59 16.95
N GLY A 17 -10.39 -2.63 17.83
CA GLY A 17 -10.69 -1.25 17.43
C GLY A 17 -9.49 -0.54 16.80
N ALA A 18 -8.31 -0.71 17.39
CA ALA A 18 -7.05 -0.16 16.86
C ALA A 18 -6.64 -0.79 15.53
N LYS A 19 -6.94 -2.08 15.31
CA LYS A 19 -6.76 -2.77 14.02
C LYS A 19 -7.74 -2.24 12.96
N ALA A 20 -9.02 -2.09 13.30
CA ALA A 20 -10.02 -1.55 12.39
C ALA A 20 -9.71 -0.09 12.00
N ALA A 21 -9.24 0.74 12.94
CA ALA A 21 -8.78 2.10 12.66
C ALA A 21 -7.60 2.09 11.68
N LEU A 22 -6.60 1.25 11.92
CA LEU A 22 -5.46 1.10 11.03
C LEU A 22 -5.89 0.68 9.62
N GLN A 23 -6.76 -0.32 9.49
CA GLN A 23 -7.30 -0.76 8.20
C GLN A 23 -7.97 0.37 7.43
N ARG A 24 -8.81 1.18 8.09
CA ARG A 24 -9.47 2.33 7.45
C ARG A 24 -8.47 3.38 6.95
N HIS A 25 -7.45 3.67 7.74
CA HIS A 25 -6.40 4.63 7.38
C HIS A 25 -5.50 4.11 6.26
N ALA A 26 -5.11 2.84 6.32
CA ALA A 26 -4.37 2.14 5.28
C ALA A 26 -5.12 2.15 3.93
N ALA A 27 -6.40 1.77 3.94
CA ALA A 27 -7.23 1.84 2.73
C ALA A 27 -7.32 3.26 2.17
N ARG A 28 -7.40 4.29 3.02
CA ARG A 28 -7.42 5.70 2.57
C ARG A 28 -6.10 6.12 1.92
N VAL A 29 -4.96 5.73 2.51
CA VAL A 29 -3.64 5.99 1.93
C VAL A 29 -3.51 5.30 0.57
N LEU A 30 -3.93 4.04 0.47
CA LEU A 30 -3.86 3.27 -0.78
C LEU A 30 -4.80 3.81 -1.87
N ARG A 31 -6.00 4.29 -1.51
CA ARG A 31 -6.86 5.03 -2.46
C ARG A 31 -6.18 6.28 -2.98
N ARG A 32 -5.45 7.00 -2.12
CA ARG A 32 -4.69 8.19 -2.54
C ARG A 32 -3.55 7.82 -3.48
N VAL A 33 -2.81 6.75 -3.18
CA VAL A 33 -1.76 6.24 -4.07
C VAL A 33 -2.35 5.84 -5.42
N ALA A 34 -3.45 5.08 -5.45
CA ALA A 34 -4.11 4.69 -6.70
C ALA A 34 -4.56 5.90 -7.53
N HIS A 35 -5.15 6.91 -6.87
CA HIS A 35 -5.54 8.17 -7.50
C HIS A 35 -4.34 8.91 -8.09
N ASP A 36 -3.25 9.06 -7.32
CA ASP A 36 -2.07 9.81 -7.77
C ASP A 36 -1.24 9.04 -8.83
N LEU A 37 -1.37 7.71 -8.87
CA LEU A 37 -0.91 6.86 -9.96
C LEU A 37 -1.83 6.92 -11.20
N ARG A 38 -3.00 7.56 -11.09
CA ARG A 38 -4.05 7.63 -12.12
C ARG A 38 -4.55 6.24 -12.57
N LEU A 39 -4.64 5.30 -11.62
CA LEU A 39 -5.15 3.96 -11.91
C LEU A 39 -6.66 4.02 -12.20
N PRO A 40 -7.14 3.47 -13.33
CA PRO A 40 -8.56 3.30 -13.58
C PRO A 40 -9.24 2.46 -12.50
N ALA A 41 -10.50 2.74 -12.19
CA ALA A 41 -11.25 2.04 -11.14
C ALA A 41 -11.35 0.52 -11.36
N HIS A 42 -11.36 0.05 -12.61
CA HIS A 42 -11.39 -1.37 -12.96
C HIS A 42 -10.00 -2.04 -12.98
N ALA A 43 -8.93 -1.25 -12.95
CA ALA A 43 -7.55 -1.71 -13.06
C ALA A 43 -6.92 -2.04 -11.69
N HIS A 44 -7.62 -1.74 -10.59
CA HIS A 44 -7.13 -1.99 -9.26
C HIS A 44 -8.24 -2.37 -8.29
N GLU A 45 -7.86 -3.08 -7.23
CA GLU A 45 -8.70 -3.35 -6.08
C GLU A 45 -7.93 -3.02 -4.79
N ILE A 46 -8.67 -2.74 -3.71
CA ILE A 46 -8.08 -2.59 -2.38
C ILE A 46 -8.65 -3.68 -1.49
N VAL A 47 -7.78 -4.59 -1.07
CA VAL A 47 -8.15 -5.78 -0.30
C VAL A 47 -7.54 -5.68 1.09
N THR A 48 -8.34 -5.96 2.11
CA THR A 48 -7.84 -6.16 3.46
C THR A 48 -7.60 -7.65 3.65
N ASP A 49 -6.36 -8.06 3.89
CA ASP A 49 -6.09 -9.44 4.24
C ASP A 49 -6.39 -9.64 5.73
N THR A 50 -7.46 -10.39 6.01
CA THR A 50 -7.86 -10.83 7.34
C THR A 50 -7.75 -12.35 7.46
N ARG A 51 -6.69 -12.98 6.93
CA ARG A 51 -6.44 -14.41 7.14
C ARG A 51 -6.58 -14.74 8.63
N ARG A 52 -7.55 -15.61 8.94
CA ARG A 52 -7.77 -16.14 10.30
C ARG A 52 -6.45 -16.70 10.82
N GLY A 53 -5.95 -16.15 11.93
CA GLY A 53 -4.70 -16.55 12.57
C GLY A 53 -3.53 -15.60 12.35
N ASN A 54 -3.56 -14.72 11.34
CA ASN A 54 -2.55 -13.67 11.22
C ASN A 54 -2.97 -12.48 12.08
N ALA A 55 -2.27 -12.26 13.20
CA ALA A 55 -2.55 -11.14 14.08
C ALA A 55 -2.27 -9.77 13.42
N ALA A 56 -1.45 -9.76 12.35
CA ALA A 56 -0.97 -8.57 11.68
C ALA A 56 -1.96 -8.05 10.62
N VAL A 57 -2.27 -6.76 10.68
CA VAL A 57 -3.05 -6.07 9.64
C VAL A 57 -2.23 -5.92 8.37
N ARG A 58 -2.79 -6.35 7.24
CA ARG A 58 -2.29 -6.03 5.90
C ARG A 58 -3.43 -5.52 5.01
N VAL A 59 -3.22 -4.38 4.37
CA VAL A 59 -4.12 -3.83 3.35
C VAL A 59 -3.32 -3.66 2.07
N SER A 60 -3.86 -4.14 0.95
CA SER A 60 -3.17 -4.21 -0.33
C SER A 60 -3.93 -3.44 -1.39
N LEU A 61 -3.26 -2.53 -2.11
CA LEU A 61 -3.66 -2.09 -3.43
C LEU A 61 -3.11 -3.10 -4.44
N ARG A 62 -3.99 -3.78 -5.16
CA ARG A 62 -3.62 -4.82 -6.10
C ARG A 62 -3.96 -4.38 -7.51
N THR A 63 -2.99 -4.46 -8.40
CA THR A 63 -3.18 -4.33 -9.84
C THR A 63 -2.80 -5.65 -10.51
N GLU A 64 -2.83 -5.66 -11.83
CA GLU A 64 -2.33 -6.79 -12.62
C GLU A 64 -0.81 -6.96 -12.49
N THR A 65 -0.07 -5.86 -12.31
CA THR A 65 1.40 -5.82 -12.38
C THR A 65 2.07 -5.49 -11.05
N LEU A 66 1.30 -5.09 -10.03
CA LEU A 66 1.85 -4.54 -8.80
C LEU A 66 0.96 -4.86 -7.59
N PHE A 67 1.60 -5.09 -6.45
CA PHE A 67 1.02 -4.90 -5.13
C PHE A 67 1.66 -3.70 -4.45
N VAL A 68 0.86 -2.88 -3.78
CA VAL A 68 1.32 -1.90 -2.80
C VAL A 68 0.63 -2.20 -1.49
N ASP A 69 1.40 -2.56 -0.47
CA ASP A 69 0.89 -3.02 0.81
C ASP A 69 1.17 -2.00 1.91
N VAL A 70 0.21 -1.87 2.82
CA VAL A 70 0.40 -1.28 4.14
C VAL A 70 0.25 -2.44 5.12
N LEU A 71 1.34 -2.78 5.82
CA LEU A 71 1.40 -3.94 6.72
C LEU A 71 1.98 -3.57 8.08
N GLU A 72 1.46 -4.19 9.15
CA GLU A 72 2.11 -4.13 10.46
C GLU A 72 3.49 -4.80 10.40
N ARG A 73 4.49 -4.13 10.98
CA ARG A 73 5.83 -4.70 11.11
C ARG A 73 5.84 -5.73 12.24
N GLY A 74 6.62 -6.80 12.05
CA GLY A 74 6.92 -7.72 13.14
C GLY A 74 7.52 -6.99 14.35
N GLY A 75 7.21 -7.45 15.57
CA GLY A 75 7.75 -6.89 16.81
C GLY A 75 7.16 -5.56 17.26
N GLY A 76 5.99 -5.14 16.76
CA GLY A 76 5.24 -3.98 17.29
C GLY A 76 5.70 -2.61 16.78
N SER A 77 6.71 -2.54 15.91
CA SER A 77 7.36 -1.30 15.43
C SER A 77 6.52 -0.44 14.45
N GLY A 78 5.20 -0.44 14.60
CA GLY A 78 4.28 0.29 13.74
C GLY A 78 4.01 -0.43 12.42
N VAL A 79 4.00 0.35 11.34
CA VAL A 79 3.55 -0.08 10.01
C VAL A 79 4.63 0.20 8.97
N ALA A 80 4.72 -0.66 7.97
CA ALA A 80 5.50 -0.44 6.77
C ALA A 80 4.58 -0.24 5.56
N LEU A 81 5.02 0.60 4.62
CA LEU A 81 4.55 0.56 3.26
C LEU A 81 5.54 -0.26 2.44
N SER A 82 5.06 -1.20 1.66
CA SER A 82 5.89 -1.98 0.74
C SER A 82 5.26 -2.09 -0.64
N PHE A 83 6.05 -2.45 -1.62
CA PHE A 83 5.55 -2.80 -2.95
C PHE A 83 6.30 -3.98 -3.52
N ARG A 84 5.64 -4.68 -4.44
CA ARG A 84 6.20 -5.83 -5.15
C ARG A 84 5.53 -5.96 -6.51
N THR A 85 6.30 -6.37 -7.51
CA THR A 85 5.80 -6.59 -8.86
C THR A 85 5.02 -7.90 -8.94
N ARG A 86 4.21 -8.05 -9.97
CA ARG A 86 3.33 -9.19 -10.21
C ARG A 86 3.29 -9.53 -11.69
N ARG A 87 3.19 -10.82 -12.04
CA ARG A 87 3.02 -11.28 -13.43
C ARG A 87 1.57 -11.69 -13.71
N GLY A 88 0.66 -10.72 -13.66
CA GLY A 88 -0.77 -10.95 -13.90
C GLY A 88 -1.56 -11.25 -12.63
N ARG A 89 -2.90 -11.13 -12.71
CA ARG A 89 -3.80 -11.19 -11.53
C ARG A 89 -3.75 -12.51 -10.74
N SER A 90 -3.29 -13.61 -11.34
CA SER A 90 -3.18 -14.91 -10.68
C SER A 90 -1.90 -15.06 -9.83
N ASP A 91 -0.86 -14.25 -10.08
CA ASP A 91 0.41 -14.35 -9.38
C ASP A 91 0.31 -13.76 -7.96
N GLN A 92 -0.11 -14.55 -6.97
CA GLN A 92 -0.19 -14.07 -5.59
C GLN A 92 1.17 -14.04 -4.88
N THR A 93 2.24 -14.47 -5.53
CA THR A 93 3.59 -14.51 -4.96
C THR A 93 4.34 -13.21 -5.17
N GLY A 94 4.16 -12.56 -6.32
CA GLY A 94 4.89 -11.35 -6.69
C GLY A 94 6.41 -11.47 -6.62
N GLY A 95 7.11 -10.36 -6.85
CA GLY A 95 8.54 -10.23 -6.53
C GLY A 95 8.82 -10.01 -5.04
N GLY A 96 10.09 -9.80 -4.68
CA GLY A 96 10.50 -9.47 -3.31
C GLY A 96 9.80 -8.22 -2.76
N GLU A 97 9.56 -8.18 -1.45
CA GLU A 97 8.93 -7.03 -0.78
C GLU A 97 9.92 -5.84 -0.66
N ASN A 98 9.65 -4.75 -1.38
CA ASN A 98 10.44 -3.53 -1.33
C ASN A 98 9.82 -2.57 -0.32
N HIS A 99 10.52 -2.32 0.79
CA HIS A 99 10.04 -1.47 1.86
C HIS A 99 10.32 0.01 1.59
N VAL A 100 9.36 0.88 1.88
CA VAL A 100 9.49 2.33 1.77
C VAL A 100 9.35 2.95 3.15
N ALA A 101 10.34 3.73 3.56
CA ALA A 101 10.32 4.42 4.84
C ALA A 101 9.15 5.42 4.91
N LEU A 102 8.37 5.39 5.99
CA LEU A 102 7.23 6.32 6.16
C LEU A 102 7.68 7.79 6.16
N THR A 103 8.84 8.09 6.74
CA THR A 103 9.45 9.43 6.75
C THR A 103 9.72 9.96 5.33
N GLN A 104 10.07 9.08 4.39
CA GLN A 104 10.24 9.46 2.98
C GLN A 104 8.92 9.91 2.36
N LEU A 105 7.80 9.26 2.70
CA LEU A 105 6.47 9.54 2.15
C LEU A 105 5.87 10.85 2.66
N GLU A 106 6.34 11.34 3.80
CA GLU A 106 5.91 12.62 4.38
C GLU A 106 6.40 13.79 3.53
N THR A 107 7.61 13.67 2.96
CA THR A 107 8.16 14.68 2.04
C THR A 107 7.49 14.64 0.67
N ARG A 108 7.34 15.79 0.03
CA ARG A 108 6.80 15.87 -1.34
C ARG A 108 7.70 15.16 -2.35
N SER A 109 9.02 15.36 -2.24
CA SER A 109 10.01 14.75 -3.13
C SER A 109 10.05 13.23 -2.98
N GLY A 110 10.10 12.72 -1.75
CA GLY A 110 10.14 11.29 -1.48
C GLY A 110 8.84 10.57 -1.90
N TYR A 111 7.68 11.17 -1.67
CA TYR A 111 6.42 10.64 -2.17
C TYR A 111 6.36 10.61 -3.70
N ARG A 112 6.83 11.66 -4.39
CA ARG A 112 6.90 11.69 -5.85
C ARG A 112 7.85 10.63 -6.41
N ALA A 113 9.04 10.51 -5.82
CA ALA A 113 10.01 9.48 -6.19
C ALA A 113 9.44 8.06 -6.03
N MET A 114 8.69 7.81 -4.95
CA MET A 114 7.96 6.55 -4.80
C MET A 114 6.97 6.33 -5.95
N LEU A 115 6.11 7.31 -6.26
CA LEU A 115 5.13 7.18 -7.36
C LEU A 115 5.81 6.90 -8.71
N ASP A 116 6.91 7.58 -9.01
CA ASP A 116 7.65 7.38 -10.25
C ASP A 116 8.28 5.98 -10.30
N GLY A 117 8.82 5.50 -9.18
CA GLY A 117 9.31 4.12 -9.05
C GLY A 117 8.21 3.07 -9.23
N LEU A 118 7.01 3.30 -8.65
CA LEU A 118 5.86 2.41 -8.84
C LEU A 118 5.37 2.40 -10.30
N ARG A 119 5.39 3.54 -10.98
CA ARG A 119 5.04 3.63 -12.40
C ARG A 119 6.01 2.82 -13.25
N LEU A 120 7.30 2.96 -13.00
CA LEU A 120 8.34 2.20 -13.69
C LEU A 120 8.20 0.70 -13.43
N ALA A 121 8.11 0.30 -12.16
CA ALA A 121 8.02 -1.11 -11.76
C ALA A 121 6.73 -1.79 -12.24
N GLY A 122 5.61 -1.06 -12.23
CA GLY A 122 4.30 -1.56 -12.64
C GLY A 122 3.97 -1.38 -14.12
N GLY A 123 4.85 -0.73 -14.90
CA GLY A 123 4.56 -0.38 -16.29
C GLY A 123 3.35 0.55 -16.45
N ILE A 124 3.09 1.43 -15.47
CA ILE A 124 1.91 2.29 -15.43
C ILE A 124 2.19 3.56 -16.25
N ASP A 125 1.56 3.70 -17.41
CA ASP A 125 1.61 4.92 -18.21
C ASP A 125 0.59 5.96 -17.70
N PRO A 126 1.03 7.14 -17.22
CA PRO A 126 0.11 8.20 -16.80
C PRO A 126 -0.76 8.76 -17.95
N LYS A 127 -0.42 8.52 -19.22
CA LYS A 127 -1.18 9.00 -20.39
C LYS A 127 -2.45 8.19 -20.66
N CYS A 128 -2.55 6.95 -20.17
CA CYS A 128 -3.71 6.07 -20.38
C CYS A 128 -4.97 6.46 -19.58
N GLY A 129 -4.93 7.54 -18.79
CA GLY A 129 -6.08 8.10 -18.10
C GLY A 129 -6.82 9.22 -18.86
N GLY A 130 -6.72 9.24 -20.20
CA GLY A 130 -7.44 10.15 -21.09
C GLY A 130 -8.83 9.61 -21.42
N ARG A 131 -9.85 10.43 -21.19
CA ARG A 131 -11.27 10.21 -21.48
C ARG A 131 -11.52 9.46 -22.81
N ARG A 132 -12.41 8.47 -22.77
CA ARG A 132 -13.44 8.28 -23.79
C ARG A 132 -14.78 8.54 -23.13
#